data_AF-A0A6C0JVR4-F1
#
_entry.id   AF-A0A6C0JVR4-F1
#
_cell.length_a   1.000
_cell.length_b   1.000
_cell.length_c   1.000
_cell.angle_alpha   90.00
_cell.angle_beta   90.00
_cell.angle_gamma   90.00
#
_symmetry.space_group_name_H-M   'P 1'
#
loop_
_entity.id
_entity.type
_entity.pdbx_description
1 polymer ?
#
loop_
_entity_poly.entity_id
_entity_poly.type
_entity_poly.pdbx_seq_one_letter_code
_entity_poly.pdbx_strand_id
1 'polypeptide(L)' 'MKEYLTTLIEEKGKFIDDEIQIDGQIGLTYEMLFDFIEEMPQYHKTIRDTLVKIDFKNGDIFHYLKYLAEGMIKSLGY' A
#
# COMPACT_ATOMS: atom_id res chain seq x y z
N MET A 1 -6.98 6.84 -6.84
CA MET A 1 -6.12 6.71 -5.62
C MET A 1 -4.70 6.24 -5.98
N LYS A 2 -4.55 5.36 -6.96
CA LYS A 2 -3.29 4.80 -7.47
C LYS A 2 -2.20 5.86 -7.72
N GLU A 3 -2.50 6.92 -8.47
CA GLU A 3 -1.52 8.00 -8.74
C GLU A 3 -0.94 8.62 -7.46
N TYR A 4 -1.78 8.92 -6.47
CA TYR A 4 -1.32 9.45 -5.18
C TYR A 4 -0.40 8.47 -4.45
N LEU A 5 -0.75 7.17 -4.43
CA LEU A 5 0.04 6.14 -3.78
C LEU A 5 1.39 5.93 -4.49
N THR A 6 1.39 5.95 -5.82
CA THR A 6 2.60 5.88 -6.64
C THR A 6 3.55 7.03 -6.31
N THR A 7 3.07 8.29 -6.36
CA THR A 7 3.91 9.45 -6.01
C THR A 7 4.45 9.33 -4.58
N LEU A 8 3.62 8.92 -3.62
CA LEU A 8 4.02 8.80 -2.22
C LEU A 8 5.17 7.80 -1.98
N ILE A 9 5.18 6.66 -2.68
CA ILE A 9 6.26 5.68 -2.54
C ILE A 9 7.52 6.09 -3.32
N GLU A 10 7.37 6.74 -4.47
CA GLU A 10 8.47 7.25 -5.29
C GLU A 10 9.27 8.32 -4.57
N GLU A 11 8.58 9.24 -3.87
CA GLU A 11 9.21 10.25 -2.98
C GLU A 11 10.07 9.63 -1.88
N LYS A 12 9.87 8.34 -1.58
CA LYS A 12 10.58 7.58 -0.54
C LYS A 12 11.54 6.53 -1.11
N GLY A 13 11.81 6.56 -2.42
CA GLY A 13 12.79 5.71 -3.08
C GLY A 13 12.31 4.29 -3.36
N LYS A 14 10.99 4.08 -3.48
CA LYS A 14 10.38 2.83 -3.92
C LYS A 14 9.62 3.02 -5.23
N PHE A 15 9.55 1.97 -6.02
CA PHE A 15 8.85 1.97 -7.31
C PHE A 15 7.63 1.05 -7.26
N ILE A 16 6.70 1.25 -8.19
CA ILE A 16 5.44 0.51 -8.22
C ILE A 16 5.63 -0.99 -8.47
N ASP A 17 6.71 -1.37 -9.15
CA ASP A 17 7.14 -2.73 -9.45
C ASP A 17 7.96 -3.38 -8.32
N ASP A 18 8.33 -2.64 -7.26
CA ASP A 18 9.00 -3.22 -6.11
C ASP A 18 8.09 -4.22 -5.38
N GLU A 19 8.70 -5.32 -4.93
CA GLU A 19 8.00 -6.33 -4.13
C GLU A 19 7.78 -5.87 -2.67
N ILE A 20 6.57 -6.12 -2.17
CA ILE A 20 6.21 -6.01 -0.77
C ILE A 20 6.61 -7.31 -0.06
N GLN A 21 7.56 -7.21 0.87
CA GLN A 21 8.09 -8.37 1.60
C GLN A 21 7.09 -8.86 2.66
N ILE A 22 6.38 -9.94 2.35
CA ILE A 22 5.42 -10.63 3.22
C ILE A 22 5.80 -12.11 3.32
N ASP A 23 5.86 -12.63 4.53
CA ASP A 23 6.26 -14.01 4.78
C ASP A 23 5.32 -14.99 4.06
N GLY A 24 5.91 -15.89 3.28
CA GLY A 24 5.15 -16.91 2.53
C GLY A 24 4.51 -16.43 1.24
N GLN A 25 4.73 -15.18 0.82
CA GLN A 25 4.20 -14.62 -0.43
C GLN A 25 5.36 -14.15 -1.32
N ILE A 26 5.31 -14.50 -2.61
CA ILE A 26 6.32 -14.15 -3.61
C ILE A 26 5.63 -13.40 -4.75
N GLY A 27 6.28 -12.34 -5.25
CA GLY A 27 5.81 -11.60 -6.43
C GLY A 27 4.66 -10.62 -6.15
N LEU A 28 4.42 -10.28 -4.87
CA LEU A 28 3.43 -9.27 -4.54
C LEU A 28 4.03 -7.87 -4.67
N THR A 29 3.60 -7.11 -5.68
CA THR A 29 4.12 -5.75 -5.94
C THR A 29 3.22 -4.65 -5.36
N TYR A 30 3.76 -3.43 -5.26
CA TYR A 30 2.94 -2.25 -4.93
C TYR A 30 1.87 -1.98 -5.99
N GLU A 31 2.11 -2.29 -7.26
CA GLU A 31 1.12 -2.19 -8.32
C GLU A 31 -0.14 -2.99 -7.99
N MET A 32 0.04 -4.28 -7.64
CA MET A 32 -1.07 -5.16 -7.28
C MET A 32 -1.86 -4.64 -6.08
N LEU A 33 -1.15 -4.14 -5.06
CA LEU A 33 -1.79 -3.53 -3.89
C LEU A 33 -2.60 -2.28 -4.29
N PHE A 34 -2.04 -1.41 -5.13
CA PHE A 34 -2.67 -0.15 -5.50
C PHE A 34 -3.89 -0.36 -6.39
N ASP A 35 -3.83 -1.33 -7.31
CA ASP A 35 -4.99 -1.74 -8.12
C ASP A 35 -6.11 -2.27 -7.24
N PHE A 36 -5.80 -3.13 -6.27
CA PHE A 36 -6.78 -3.60 -5.29
C PHE A 36 -7.40 -2.47 -4.45
N ILE A 37 -6.59 -1.50 -4.01
CA ILE A 37 -7.11 -0.34 -3.29
C ILE A 37 -8.01 0.51 -4.19
N GLU A 38 -7.68 0.67 -5.47
CA GLU A 38 -8.48 1.46 -6.43
C GLU A 38 -9.90 0.91 -6.55
N GLU A 39 -10.08 -0.40 -6.48
CA GLU A 39 -11.38 -1.10 -6.51
C GLU A 39 -12.25 -0.85 -5.26
N MET A 40 -11.70 -0.24 -4.19
CA MET A 40 -12.40 0.01 -2.93
C MET A 40 -12.50 1.50 -2.56
N PRO A 41 -13.24 2.32 -3.34
CA PRO A 41 -13.32 3.77 -3.16
C PRO A 41 -13.83 4.20 -1.79
N GLN A 42 -14.65 3.38 -1.13
CA GLN A 42 -15.17 3.63 0.22
C GLN A 42 -14.07 3.75 1.28
N TYR A 43 -12.88 3.18 1.04
CA TYR A 43 -11.76 3.24 1.98
C TYR A 43 -10.69 4.28 1.61
N HIS A 44 -10.75 4.88 0.42
CA HIS A 44 -9.70 5.80 -0.06
C HIS A 44 -9.41 6.95 0.90
N LYS A 45 -10.46 7.58 1.44
CA LYS A 45 -10.31 8.67 2.41
C LYS A 45 -9.57 8.21 3.66
N THR A 46 -9.99 7.09 4.26
CA THR A 46 -9.37 6.54 5.48
C THR A 46 -7.92 6.16 5.25
N ILE A 47 -7.62 5.52 4.12
CA ILE A 47 -6.26 5.14 3.74
C ILE A 47 -5.38 6.38 3.59
N ARG A 48 -5.85 7.40 2.85
CA ARG A 48 -5.12 8.66 2.65
C ARG A 48 -4.86 9.39 3.96
N ASP A 49 -5.89 9.56 4.79
CA ASP A 49 -5.78 10.25 6.08
C ASP A 49 -4.77 9.54 7.00
N THR A 50 -4.74 8.20 6.95
CA THR A 50 -3.79 7.39 7.73
C THR A 50 -2.36 7.55 7.21
N LEU A 51 -2.13 7.48 5.90
CA LEU A 51 -0.81 7.67 5.28
C LEU A 51 -0.26 9.07 5.56
N VAL A 52 -1.07 10.12 5.36
CA VAL A 52 -0.70 11.51 5.67
C VAL A 52 -0.33 11.67 7.14
N LYS A 53 -1.09 11.04 8.05
CA LYS A 53 -0.80 11.10 9.48
C LYS A 53 0.50 10.39 9.85
N ILE A 54 0.79 9.24 9.25
CA ILE A 54 2.04 8.50 9.47
C ILE A 54 3.21 9.34 8.96
N ASP A 55 3.10 9.84 7.73
CA ASP A 55 4.12 10.67 7.08
C ASP A 55 4.43 11.95 7.86
N PHE A 56 3.39 12.68 8.28
CA PHE A 56 3.54 13.88 9.12
C PHE A 56 4.26 13.60 10.45
N LYS A 57 4.15 12.37 10.98
CA LYS A 57 4.84 11.95 12.20
C LYS A 57 6.23 11.38 11.95
N ASN A 58 6.75 11.48 10.72
CA ASN A 58 7.97 10.81 10.26
C ASN A 58 7.95 9.30 10.52
N GLY A 59 6.76 8.70 10.47
CA GLY A 59 6.58 7.26 10.61
C GLY A 59 6.85 6.53 9.30
N ASP A 60 7.06 5.21 9.41
CA ASP A 60 7.23 4.36 8.24
C ASP A 60 5.87 4.02 7.60
N ILE A 61 5.60 4.62 6.44
CA ILE A 61 4.37 4.34 5.68
C ILE A 61 4.34 2.91 5.12
N PHE A 62 5.50 2.29 4.88
CA PHE A 62 5.60 0.96 4.29
C PHE A 62 5.09 -0.11 5.25
N HIS A 63 5.19 0.14 6.56
CA HIS A 63 4.53 -0.70 7.56
C HIS A 63 3.00 -0.75 7.36
N TYR A 64 2.37 0.39 7.06
CA TYR A 64 0.93 0.44 6.80
C TYR A 64 0.56 -0.15 5.44
N LEU A 65 1.36 0.08 4.40
CA LEU A 65 1.15 -0.56 3.09
C LEU A 65 1.30 -2.08 3.19
N LYS A 66 2.25 -2.59 3.96
CA LYS A 66 2.38 -4.02 4.26
C LYS A 66 1.14 -4.56 4.98
N TYR A 67 0.63 -3.85 5.99
CA TYR A 67 -0.61 -4.23 6.67
C TYR A 67 -1.82 -4.32 5.71
N LEU A 68 -1.94 -3.37 4.77
CA LEU A 68 -2.99 -3.42 3.74
C LEU A 68 -2.80 -4.60 2.79
N ALA A 69 -1.57 -4.89 2.38
CA ALA A 69 -1.25 -6.03 1.54
C ALA A 69 -1.55 -7.38 2.22
N GLU A 70 -1.26 -7.51 3.52
CA GLU A 70 -1.67 -8.67 4.32
C GLU A 70 -3.21 -8.82 4.39
N GLY A 71 -3.93 -7.70 4.47
CA GLY A 71 -5.40 -7.68 4.39
C GLY A 71 -5.92 -8.12 3.02
N MET A 72 -5.28 -7.67 1.94
CA MET A 72 -5.59 -8.06 0.57
C MET A 72 -5.43 -9.57 0.36
N ILE A 73 -4.30 -10.16 0.79
CA ILE A 73 -4.03 -11.61 0.71
C ILE A 73 -5.18 -12.40 1.37
N LYS A 74 -5.56 -12.01 2.60
CA LYS A 74 -6.65 -12.64 3.35
C LYS A 74 -8.01 -12.50 2.64
N SER A 75 -8.26 -11.35 2.01
CA SER A 75 -9.51 -11.09 1.28
C SER A 75 -9.62 -11.93 0.01
N LEU A 76 -8.50 -12.27 -0.63
CA LEU A 76 -8.45 -13.08 -1.84
C LEU A 76 -8.45 -14.59 -1.56
N GLY A 77 -8.33 -15.00 -0.30
CA GLY A 77 -8.43 -16.41 0.11
C GLY A 77 -7.11 -17.19 0.06
N TYR A 78 -5.97 -16.50 0.15
CA TYR A 78 -4.65 -17.10 0.31
C TYR A 78 -4.26 -17.27 1.78
#